data_AF-A0A963X7S2-F1
#
_entry.id   AF-A0A963X7S2-F1
#
_cell.length_a   1.000
_cell.length_b   1.000
_cell.length_c   1.000
_cell.angle_alpha   90.00
_cell.angle_beta   90.00
_cell.angle_gamma   90.00
#
_symmetry.space_group_name_H-M   'P 1'
#
loop_
_entity.id
_entity.type
_entity.pdbx_description
1 polymer ?
#
loop_
_entity_poly.entity_id
_entity_poly.type
_entity_poly.pdbx_seq_one_letter_code
_entity_poly.pdbx_strand_id
1 'polypeptide(L)'
;MASSDRSRTGRGRARNGATALVLLGVVGGMVGLSFASVPLYKLFCKVTGYGGTPGRETVEETHKAAPGARVIKVRFDSNVNHKLPWKFHPVQREIETKVGEEVLAFYEARNISGTTTT
;
A
#
# COMPACT_ATOMS: atom_id res chain seq x y z
N MET A 1 55.80 41.66 -24.04
CA MET A 1 54.40 41.33 -24.42
C MET A 1 54.26 39.82 -24.56
N ALA A 2 54.54 39.08 -23.48
CA ALA A 2 54.48 37.63 -23.43
C ALA A 2 54.01 37.19 -22.04
N SER A 3 53.30 36.06 -21.98
CA SER A 3 52.87 35.32 -20.79
C SER A 3 51.71 35.90 -19.98
N SER A 4 50.47 35.59 -20.39
CA SER A 4 49.38 35.39 -19.42
C SER A 4 48.23 34.52 -19.96
N ASP A 5 48.50 33.45 -20.72
CA ASP A 5 47.42 32.54 -21.15
C ASP A 5 47.83 31.07 -21.26
N ARG A 6 48.37 30.50 -20.18
CA ARG A 6 48.68 29.06 -20.12
C ARG A 6 48.29 28.36 -18.81
N SER A 7 47.33 28.92 -18.05
CA SER A 7 46.98 28.42 -16.71
C SER A 7 45.49 28.15 -16.46
N ARG A 8 44.62 28.18 -17.48
CA ARG A 8 43.17 27.90 -17.32
C ARG A 8 42.70 26.51 -17.74
N THR A 9 43.52 25.73 -18.45
CA THR A 9 43.10 24.42 -19.01
C THR A 9 43.18 23.23 -18.03
N GLY A 10 43.88 23.36 -16.90
CA GLY A 10 44.06 22.26 -15.93
C GLY A 10 43.04 22.19 -14.78
N ARG A 11 42.38 23.30 -14.42
CA ARG A 11 41.49 23.36 -13.24
C ARG A 11 40.05 22.90 -13.54
N GLY A 12 39.66 22.87 -14.81
CA GLY A 12 38.35 22.40 -15.26
C GLY A 12 38.21 20.87 -15.20
N ARG A 13 39.25 20.09 -15.55
CA ARG A 13 39.13 18.62 -15.64
C ARG A 13 38.97 17.92 -14.28
N ALA A 14 39.67 18.40 -13.26
CA ALA A 14 39.54 17.88 -11.89
C ALA A 14 38.19 18.26 -11.24
N ARG A 15 37.70 19.49 -11.49
CA ARG A 15 36.36 19.94 -11.04
C ARG A 15 35.25 19.19 -11.77
N ASN A 16 35.38 18.96 -13.07
CA ASN A 16 34.42 18.21 -13.86
C ASN A 16 34.35 16.74 -13.42
N GLY A 17 35.48 16.15 -13.00
CA GLY A 17 35.51 14.81 -12.42
C GLY A 17 34.76 14.72 -11.08
N ALA A 18 34.96 15.70 -10.19
CA ALA A 18 34.21 15.79 -8.94
C ALA A 18 32.71 16.01 -9.18
N THR A 19 32.34 16.90 -10.10
CA THR A 19 30.95 17.12 -10.49
C THR A 19 30.32 15.86 -11.10
N ALA A 20 31.05 15.12 -11.94
CA ALA A 20 30.58 13.88 -12.53
C ALA A 20 30.32 12.79 -11.47
N LEU A 21 31.20 12.67 -10.47
CA LEU A 21 31.00 11.76 -9.34
C LEU A 21 29.75 12.12 -8.52
N VAL A 22 29.53 13.41 -8.25
CA VAL A 22 28.32 13.88 -7.56
C VAL A 22 27.07 13.55 -8.37
N LEU A 23 27.07 13.81 -9.69
CA LEU A 23 25.93 13.51 -10.55
C LEU A 23 25.65 12.00 -10.63
N LEU A 24 26.68 11.17 -10.73
CA LEU A 24 26.52 9.71 -10.68
C LEU A 24 25.97 9.24 -9.32
N GLY A 25 26.39 9.85 -8.22
CA GLY A 25 25.84 9.59 -6.89
C GLY A 25 24.37 9.97 -6.78
N VAL A 26 23.96 11.11 -7.35
CA VAL A 26 22.56 11.54 -7.39
C VAL A 26 21.70 10.58 -8.21
N VAL A 27 22.16 10.20 -9.41
CA VAL A 27 21.45 9.23 -10.27
C VAL A 27 21.34 7.87 -9.58
N GLY A 28 22.43 7.37 -9.00
CA GLY A 28 22.43 6.14 -8.21
C GLY A 28 21.48 6.22 -7.01
N GLY A 29 21.43 7.35 -6.32
CA GLY A 29 20.51 7.61 -5.23
C GLY A 29 19.05 7.60 -5.67
N MET A 30 18.70 8.25 -6.80
CA MET A 30 17.35 8.24 -7.34
C MET A 30 16.88 6.83 -7.74
N VAL A 31 17.76 6.05 -8.39
CA VAL A 31 17.48 4.65 -8.73
C VAL A 31 17.30 3.82 -7.46
N GLY A 32 18.21 3.95 -6.49
CA GLY A 32 18.13 3.25 -5.21
C GLY A 32 16.84 3.54 -4.45
N LEU A 33 16.44 4.81 -4.36
CA LEU A 33 15.18 5.22 -3.72
C LEU A 33 13.95 4.69 -4.46
N SER A 34 13.99 4.65 -5.79
CA SER A 34 12.88 4.13 -6.60
C SER A 34 12.64 2.64 -6.31
N PHE A 35 13.70 1.83 -6.26
CA PHE A 35 13.60 0.42 -5.89
C PHE A 35 13.29 0.20 -4.40
N ALA A 36 13.82 1.05 -3.50
CA ALA A 36 13.59 0.96 -2.06
C ALA A 36 12.18 1.41 -1.63
N SER A 37 11.48 2.20 -2.46
CA SER A 37 10.13 2.68 -2.15
C SER A 37 9.12 1.55 -1.91
N VAL A 38 9.18 0.49 -2.72
CA VAL A 38 8.26 -0.64 -2.65
C VAL A 38 8.39 -1.42 -1.33
N PRO A 39 9.58 -1.91 -0.92
CA PRO A 39 9.71 -2.61 0.36
C PRO A 39 9.43 -1.68 1.55
N LEU A 40 9.79 -0.39 1.48
CA LEU A 40 9.49 0.57 2.54
C LEU A 40 7.96 0.75 2.71
N TYR A 41 7.22 0.89 1.61
CA TYR A 41 5.76 0.97 1.63
C TYR A 41 5.13 -0.31 2.17
N LYS A 42 5.63 -1.49 1.77
CA LYS A 42 5.16 -2.77 2.30
C LYS A 42 5.38 -2.88 3.81
N LEU A 43 6.53 -2.45 4.31
CA LEU A 43 6.84 -2.44 5.75
C LEU A 43 5.89 -1.51 6.50
N PHE A 44 5.68 -0.30 5.97
CA PHE A 44 4.73 0.66 6.51
C PHE A 44 3.31 0.07 6.58
N CYS A 45 2.82 -0.53 5.48
CA CYS A 45 1.52 -1.19 5.46
C CYS A 45 1.42 -2.34 6.46
N LYS A 46 2.50 -3.11 6.67
CA LYS A 46 2.53 -4.23 7.62
C LYS A 46 2.43 -3.76 9.08
N VAL A 47 3.14 -2.69 9.44
CA VAL A 47 3.17 -2.17 10.82
C VAL A 47 1.89 -1.41 11.16
N THR A 48 1.38 -0.63 10.21
CA THR A 48 0.21 0.24 10.44
C THR A 48 -1.12 -0.44 10.15
N GLY A 49 -1.12 -1.53 9.37
CA GLY A 49 -2.35 -2.14 8.86
C GLY A 49 -3.08 -1.30 7.81
N TYR A 50 -2.39 -0.32 7.19
CA TYR A 50 -2.99 0.58 6.21
C TYR A 50 -3.53 -0.18 4.98
N GLY A 51 -4.78 0.09 4.60
CA GLY A 51 -5.44 -0.54 3.46
C GLY A 51 -5.99 -1.96 3.72
N GLY A 52 -6.06 -2.40 4.99
CA GLY A 52 -6.63 -3.70 5.33
C GLY A 52 -5.83 -4.88 4.79
N THR A 53 -4.54 -4.68 4.46
CA THR A 53 -3.65 -5.77 4.10
C THR A 53 -3.45 -6.61 5.36
N PRO A 54 -4.06 -7.82 5.49
CA PRO A 54 -3.67 -8.71 6.56
C PRO A 54 -2.16 -8.90 6.39
N GLY A 55 -1.40 -8.82 7.49
CA GLY A 55 0.00 -9.18 7.45
C GLY A 55 0.08 -10.49 6.68
N ARG A 56 0.83 -10.51 5.58
CA ARG A 56 1.22 -11.76 4.92
C ARG A 56 2.15 -12.50 5.88
N GLU A 57 1.63 -12.89 7.03
CA GLU A 57 1.98 -14.15 7.67
C GLU A 57 1.65 -15.15 6.57
N THR A 58 2.68 -15.77 6.05
CA THR A 58 2.61 -16.65 4.88
C THR A 58 1.43 -17.58 5.04
N VAL A 59 0.65 -17.78 3.98
CA VAL A 59 -0.53 -18.67 3.98
C VAL A 59 -0.18 -20.05 4.58
N GLU A 60 1.08 -20.47 4.53
CA GLU A 60 1.62 -21.65 5.21
C GLU A 60 1.55 -21.64 6.76
N GLU A 61 1.68 -20.50 7.44
CA GLU A 61 1.52 -20.41 8.90
C GLU A 61 0.05 -20.46 9.30
N THR A 62 -0.83 -19.81 8.53
CA THR A 62 -2.28 -19.79 8.80
C THR A 62 -2.92 -21.16 8.62
N HIS A 63 -2.42 -21.99 7.70
CA HIS A 63 -2.90 -23.37 7.50
C HIS A 63 -2.43 -24.36 8.58
N LYS A 64 -1.47 -23.99 9.44
CA LYS A 64 -1.07 -24.82 10.61
C LYS A 64 -1.92 -24.57 11.85
N ALA A 65 -2.68 -23.49 11.90
CA ALA A 65 -3.63 -23.26 12.97
C ALA A 65 -4.85 -24.18 12.76
N ALA A 66 -5.03 -25.15 13.65
CA ALA A 66 -6.20 -26.02 13.64
C ALA A 66 -7.49 -25.18 13.60
N PRO A 67 -8.51 -25.58 12.81
CA PRO A 67 -9.82 -24.95 12.84
C PRO A 67 -10.30 -24.83 14.30
N GLY A 68 -10.77 -23.65 14.70
CA GLY A 68 -11.22 -23.41 16.07
C GLY A 68 -10.20 -22.81 17.05
N ALA A 69 -8.92 -22.68 16.68
CA ALA A 69 -7.87 -22.22 17.59
C ALA A 69 -7.93 -20.72 17.95
N ARG A 70 -8.57 -19.89 17.11
CA ARG A 70 -8.65 -18.44 17.28
C ARG A 70 -10.06 -17.93 17.04
N VAL A 71 -10.59 -17.15 17.99
CA VAL A 71 -11.79 -16.33 17.80
C VAL A 71 -11.37 -15.07 17.04
N ILE A 72 -12.03 -14.82 15.91
CA ILE A 72 -11.83 -13.63 15.07
C ILE A 72 -13.10 -12.80 15.06
N LYS A 73 -12.92 -11.48 14.98
CA LYS A 73 -14.01 -10.53 14.87
C LYS A 73 -14.13 -10.08 13.40
N VAL A 74 -15.22 -10.47 12.75
CA VAL A 74 -15.52 -10.11 11.36
C VAL A 74 -16.42 -8.87 11.38
N ARG A 75 -15.98 -7.80 10.70
CA ARG A 75 -16.74 -6.56 10.54
C ARG A 75 -17.27 -6.48 9.12
N PHE A 76 -18.57 -6.28 8.99
CA PHE A 76 -19.25 -6.17 7.70
C PHE A 76 -19.37 -4.71 7.32
N ASP A 77 -18.68 -4.33 6.24
CA ASP A 77 -18.79 -3.01 5.64
C ASP A 77 -19.79 -3.01 4.48
N SER A 78 -20.56 -1.94 4.36
CA SER A 78 -21.55 -1.76 3.29
C SER A 78 -21.39 -0.37 2.69
N ASN A 79 -20.98 -0.33 1.43
CA ASN A 79 -20.80 0.91 0.69
C ASN A 79 -21.75 0.95 -0.50
N VAL A 80 -22.35 2.11 -0.77
CA VAL A 80 -23.27 2.34 -1.87
C VAL A 80 -22.75 3.50 -2.71
N ASN A 81 -22.76 3.34 -4.03
CA ASN A 81 -22.42 4.41 -4.95
C ASN A 81 -23.43 5.56 -4.82
N HIS A 82 -22.98 6.81 -4.72
CA HIS A 82 -23.85 7.99 -4.66
C HIS A 82 -24.87 8.10 -5.81
N LYS A 83 -24.60 7.48 -6.97
CA LYS A 83 -25.51 7.42 -8.12
C LYS A 83 -26.61 6.36 -8.00
N LEU A 84 -26.49 5.45 -7.02
CA LEU A 84 -27.45 4.39 -6.75
C LEU A 84 -28.24 4.76 -5.48
N PRO A 85 -29.51 5.21 -5.61
CA PRO A 85 -30.33 5.61 -4.47
C PRO A 85 -30.87 4.37 -3.75
N TRP A 86 -29.98 3.57 -3.17
CA TRP A 86 -30.31 2.37 -2.41
C TRP A 86 -29.78 2.51 -0.98
N LYS A 87 -30.57 2.09 0.00
CA LYS A 87 -30.10 1.85 1.36
C LYS A 87 -29.66 0.39 1.45
N PHE A 88 -28.36 0.16 1.56
CA PHE A 88 -27.78 -1.17 1.74
C PHE A 88 -26.97 -1.19 3.01
N HIS A 89 -27.31 -2.08 3.93
CA HIS A 89 -26.62 -2.22 5.21
C HIS A 89 -26.70 -3.64 5.74
N PRO A 90 -25.68 -4.10 6.49
CA PRO A 90 -25.75 -5.39 7.16
C PRO A 90 -26.75 -5.32 8.31
N VAL A 91 -27.46 -6.43 8.55
CA VAL A 91 -28.32 -6.58 9.73
C VAL A 91 -27.46 -6.64 11.00
N GLN A 92 -26.28 -7.25 10.89
CA GLN A 92 -25.29 -7.39 11.96
C GLN A 92 -23.96 -6.81 11.47
N ARG A 93 -23.46 -5.74 12.10
CA ARG A 93 -22.21 -5.08 11.66
C ARG A 93 -20.95 -5.85 12.06
N GLU A 94 -21.02 -6.62 13.14
CA GLU A 94 -19.88 -7.35 13.68
C GLU A 94 -20.34 -8.71 14.18
N ILE A 95 -19.59 -9.75 13.86
CA ILE A 95 -19.77 -11.10 14.41
C ILE A 95 -18.42 -11.61 14.92
N GLU A 96 -18.47 -12.39 15.99
CA GLU A 96 -17.30 -13.14 16.46
C GLU A 96 -17.49 -14.59 16.05
N THR A 97 -16.52 -15.13 15.33
CA THR A 97 -16.54 -16.50 14.81
C THR A 97 -15.19 -17.13 14.98
N LYS A 98 -15.13 -18.46 15.05
CA LYS A 98 -13.85 -19.16 15.05
C LYS A 98 -13.32 -19.30 13.63
N VAL A 99 -12.00 -19.32 13.50
CA VAL A 99 -11.36 -19.62 12.21
C VAL A 99 -11.80 -21.01 11.75
N GLY A 100 -12.42 -21.09 10.56
CA GLY A 100 -12.96 -22.31 9.97
C GLY A 100 -14.44 -22.58 10.25
N GLU A 101 -15.11 -21.73 11.03
CA GLU A 101 -16.55 -21.83 11.30
C GLU A 101 -17.37 -21.06 10.24
N GLU A 102 -18.37 -21.71 9.65
CA GLU A 102 -19.28 -21.10 8.68
C GLU A 102 -20.41 -20.36 9.39
N VAL A 103 -20.60 -19.08 9.06
CA VAL A 103 -21.64 -18.23 9.66
C VAL A 103 -22.39 -17.47 8.57
N LEU A 104 -23.71 -17.38 8.73
CA LEU A 104 -24.58 -16.64 7.82
C LEU A 104 -24.60 -15.14 8.18
N ALA A 105 -24.36 -14.29 7.19
CA ALA A 105 -24.46 -12.84 7.32
C ALA A 105 -25.65 -12.30 6.52
N PHE A 106 -26.59 -11.65 7.20
CA PHE A 106 -27.79 -11.07 6.57
C PHE A 106 -27.59 -9.60 6.22
N TYR A 107 -28.10 -9.18 5.06
CA TYR A 107 -28.10 -7.81 4.57
C TYR A 107 -29.50 -7.35 4.19
N GLU A 108 -29.78 -6.08 4.41
CA GLU A 108 -31.01 -5.41 3.96
C GLU A 108 -30.68 -4.43 2.83
N ALA A 109 -31.43 -4.52 1.73
CA ALA A 109 -31.29 -3.65 0.56
C ALA A 109 -32.66 -3.05 0.22
N ARG A 110 -32.75 -1.72 0.24
CA ARG A 110 -33.98 -0.98 -0.08
C ARG A 110 -33.71 0.09 -1.13
N ASN A 111 -34.36 -0.06 -2.29
CA ASN A 111 -34.40 0.99 -3.30
C ASN A 111 -35.22 2.18 -2.77
N ILE A 112 -34.62 3.38 -2.78
CA ILE A 112 -35.25 4.65 -2.36
C ILE A 112 -35.50 5.60 -3.54
N SER A 113 -35.31 5.17 -4.79
CA SER A 113 -35.78 5.93 -5.95
C SER A 113 -37.26 5.70 -6.25
N GLY A 114 -37.88 6.70 -6.88
CA GLY A 114 -39.24 6.59 -7.42
C GLY A 114 -39.35 5.77 -8.72
N THR A 115 -38.25 5.23 -9.23
CA THR A 115 -38.20 4.43 -10.47
C THR A 115 -37.51 3.10 -10.19
N THR A 116 -37.95 2.02 -10.85
CA THR A 116 -37.27 0.72 -10.80
C THR A 116 -35.85 0.88 -11.32
N THR A 117 -34.87 0.57 -10.48
CA THR A 117 -33.45 0.51 -10.87
C THR A 117 -33.07 -0.95 -11.01
N THR A 118 -32.59 -1.35 -12.19
CA THR A 118 -31.96 -2.65 -12.47
C THR A 118 -30.47 -2.64 -12.18
#